data_AF-A0A1I1YU28-F1
#
_entry.id   AF-A0A1I1YU28-F1
#
_cell.length_a   1.000
_cell.length_b   1.000
_cell.length_c   1.000
_cell.angle_alpha   90.00
_cell.angle_beta   90.00
_cell.angle_gamma   90.00
#
_symmetry.space_group_name_H-M   'P 1'
#
loop_
_entity.id
_entity.type
_entity.pdbx_description
1 polymer ?
#
loop_
_entity_poly.entity_id
_entity_poly.type
_entity_poly.pdbx_seq_one_letter_code
_entity_poly.pdbx_strand_id
1 'polypeptide(L)'
;MTKGFRLGQIASASLVSLAHGTNDAQKTMGVITLTLISAGALGHDAGPPVWVIASAGLAIGLGTYLGGWRIIRTMGKGLTDIQSPQGFAAEAAATTVILTSAHLGFALSTTQVCSGGILGAGLGRRLAEVRWGTAGRMVIAWLVTLPAAALVGGVSASVVKHGGTFGTVVIALCAAAVAAFIVLASRRNPVRADNVNAGHEVTVRAAVPTTVGTVA
;
A
#
# COMPACT_ATOMS: atom_id res chain seq x y z
N MET A 1 -27.55 13.28 6.99
CA MET A 1 -26.60 12.20 7.34
C MET A 1 -26.71 11.93 8.84
N THR A 2 -26.99 10.70 9.26
CA THR A 2 -27.11 10.34 10.68
C THR A 2 -25.71 10.23 11.30
N LYS A 3 -25.47 10.92 12.43
CA LYS A 3 -24.18 10.95 13.14
C LYS A 3 -23.57 9.56 13.39
N GLY A 4 -24.42 8.53 13.53
CA GLY A 4 -24.01 7.14 13.77
C GLY A 4 -23.17 6.52 12.65
N PHE A 5 -23.53 6.68 11.38
CA PHE A 5 -22.75 6.08 10.28
C PHE A 5 -21.36 6.71 10.12
N ARG A 6 -21.23 8.00 10.42
CA ARG A 6 -19.92 8.67 10.39
C ARG A 6 -19.01 8.18 11.51
N LEU A 7 -19.56 7.95 12.70
CA LEU A 7 -18.81 7.37 13.81
C LEU A 7 -18.44 5.91 13.53
N GLY A 8 -19.39 5.13 13.00
CA GLY A 8 -19.16 3.75 12.55
C GLY A 8 -18.05 3.66 11.50
N GLN A 9 -18.03 4.58 10.53
CA GLN A 9 -16.99 4.65 9.51
C GLN A 9 -15.60 4.98 10.08
N ILE A 10 -15.50 5.84 11.09
CA ILE A 10 -14.22 6.12 11.76
C ILE A 10 -13.72 4.87 12.48
N ALA A 11 -14.62 4.15 13.16
CA ALA A 11 -14.29 2.91 13.83
C ALA A 11 -13.86 1.81 12.84
N SER A 12 -14.60 1.61 11.74
CA SER A 12 -14.25 0.61 10.71
C SER A 12 -12.96 0.97 9.98
N ALA A 13 -12.73 2.24 9.65
CA ALA A 13 -11.47 2.68 9.05
C ALA A 13 -10.27 2.45 9.98
N SER A 14 -10.47 2.65 11.29
CA SER A 14 -9.44 2.36 12.30
C SER A 14 -9.16 0.87 12.41
N LEU A 15 -10.19 0.02 12.34
CA LEU A 15 -10.05 -1.43 12.33
C LEU A 15 -9.37 -1.94 11.05
N VAL A 16 -9.67 -1.37 9.88
CA VAL A 16 -8.94 -1.66 8.63
C VAL A 16 -7.47 -1.30 8.79
N SER A 17 -7.16 -0.14 9.38
CA SER A 17 -5.77 0.28 9.62
C SER A 17 -5.03 -0.71 10.53
N LEU A 18 -5.68 -1.16 11.61
CA LEU A 18 -5.12 -2.18 12.50
C LEU A 18 -4.91 -3.52 11.78
N ALA A 19 -5.92 -4.00 11.06
CA ALA A 19 -5.85 -5.25 10.30
C ALA A 19 -4.76 -5.21 9.23
N HIS A 20 -4.66 -4.08 8.52
CA HIS A 20 -3.60 -3.81 7.55
C HIS A 20 -2.22 -3.89 8.20
N GLY A 21 -2.03 -3.19 9.32
CA GLY A 21 -0.79 -3.21 10.10
C GLY A 21 -0.41 -4.62 10.52
N THR A 22 -1.34 -5.39 11.11
CA THR A 22 -1.10 -6.77 11.55
C THR A 22 -0.66 -7.68 10.40
N ASN A 23 -1.36 -7.63 9.26
CA ASN A 23 -1.09 -8.51 8.12
C ASN A 23 0.19 -8.14 7.35
N ASP A 24 0.54 -6.86 7.26
CA ASP A 24 1.74 -6.43 6.52
C ASP A 24 2.99 -6.41 7.41
N ALA A 25 2.84 -6.19 8.72
CA ALA A 25 3.94 -6.37 9.67
C ALA A 25 4.42 -7.82 9.70
N GLN A 26 3.52 -8.80 9.60
CA GLN A 26 3.86 -10.23 9.53
C GLN A 26 4.84 -10.55 8.40
N LYS A 27 4.64 -9.96 7.20
CA LYS A 27 5.54 -10.17 6.05
C LYS A 27 6.93 -9.60 6.32
N THR A 28 6.98 -8.38 6.84
CA THR A 28 8.23 -7.66 7.09
C THR A 28 9.04 -8.29 8.22
N MET A 29 8.39 -8.58 9.35
CA MET A 29 9.03 -9.25 10.49
C MET A 29 9.47 -10.67 10.13
N GLY A 30 8.74 -11.37 9.25
CA GLY A 30 9.11 -12.69 8.76
C GLY A 30 10.45 -12.68 8.01
N VAL A 31 10.66 -11.73 7.08
CA VAL A 31 11.93 -11.61 6.34
C VAL A 31 13.09 -11.27 7.26
N ILE A 32 12.89 -10.34 8.21
CA ILE A 32 13.93 -9.96 9.18
C ILE A 32 14.28 -11.17 10.07
N THR A 33 13.28 -11.86 10.60
CA THR A 33 13.48 -13.02 11.48
C THR A 33 14.17 -14.16 10.74
N LEU A 34 13.75 -14.45 9.50
CA LEU A 34 14.42 -15.45 8.66
C LEU A 34 15.89 -15.10 8.42
N THR A 35 16.21 -13.81 8.25
CA THR A 35 17.59 -13.34 8.10
C THR A 35 18.39 -13.57 9.38
N LEU A 36 17.82 -13.26 10.56
CA LEU A 36 18.46 -13.48 11.85
C LEU A 36 18.70 -14.97 12.13
N ILE A 37 17.74 -15.84 11.81
CA ILE A 37 17.88 -17.29 11.92
C ILE A 37 18.99 -17.77 10.97
N SER A 38 18.97 -17.33 9.71
CA SER A 38 19.97 -17.71 8.70
C SER A 38 21.39 -17.25 9.08
N ALA A 39 21.52 -16.15 9.81
CA ALA A 39 22.79 -15.64 10.34
C ALA A 39 23.23 -16.31 11.65
N GLY A 40 22.44 -17.24 12.21
CA GLY A 40 22.72 -17.89 13.48
C GLY A 40 22.47 -17.03 14.74
N ALA A 41 21.84 -15.85 14.57
CA ALA A 41 21.52 -14.95 15.68
C ALA A 41 20.26 -15.38 16.46
N LEU A 42 19.42 -16.23 15.87
CA LEU A 42 18.23 -16.83 16.48
C LEU A 42 18.21 -18.34 16.23
N GLY A 43 17.61 -19.09 17.15
CA GLY A 43 17.38 -20.54 16.95
C GLY A 43 16.38 -20.82 15.83
N HIS A 44 16.44 -22.01 15.24
CA HIS A 44 15.60 -22.40 14.09
C HIS A 44 14.09 -22.29 14.33
N ASP A 45 13.63 -22.56 15.56
CA ASP A 45 12.21 -22.47 15.96
C ASP A 45 11.86 -21.14 16.65
N ALA A 46 12.76 -20.16 16.63
CA ALA A 46 12.53 -18.89 17.31
C ALA A 46 11.49 -18.05 16.56
N GLY A 47 10.49 -17.55 17.31
CA GLY A 47 9.58 -16.53 16.82
C GLY A 47 10.26 -15.15 16.67
N PRO A 48 9.59 -14.21 15.97
CA PRO A 48 10.10 -12.85 15.80
C PRO A 48 10.28 -12.15 17.16
N PRO A 49 11.48 -11.64 17.49
CA PRO A 49 11.69 -10.86 18.70
C PRO A 49 10.82 -9.61 18.74
N VAL A 50 10.48 -9.14 19.95
CA VAL A 50 9.62 -7.96 20.15
C VAL A 50 10.14 -6.71 19.42
N TRP A 51 11.47 -6.51 19.37
CA TRP A 51 12.05 -5.36 18.65
C TRP A 51 11.86 -5.45 17.13
N VAL A 52 11.81 -6.66 16.55
CA VAL A 52 11.51 -6.87 15.13
C VAL A 52 10.06 -6.50 14.86
N ILE A 53 9.15 -6.96 15.73
CA ILE A 53 7.72 -6.63 15.65
C ILE A 53 7.51 -5.11 15.76
N ALA A 54 8.13 -4.48 16.76
CA ALA A 54 8.02 -3.04 17.00
C ALA A 54 8.62 -2.22 15.85
N SER A 55 9.80 -2.60 15.34
CA SER A 55 10.43 -1.89 14.22
C SER A 55 9.62 -2.01 12.93
N ALA A 56 9.10 -3.20 12.61
CA ALA A 56 8.22 -3.39 11.45
C ALA A 56 6.93 -2.57 11.57
N GLY A 57 6.27 -2.61 12.75
CA GLY A 57 5.05 -1.84 13.01
C GLY A 57 5.27 -0.32 12.93
N LEU A 58 6.36 0.19 13.53
CA LEU A 58 6.72 1.61 13.47
C LEU A 58 7.05 2.05 12.04
N ALA A 59 7.80 1.24 11.28
CA ALA A 59 8.14 1.56 9.90
C ALA A 59 6.89 1.65 9.02
N ILE A 60 5.93 0.73 9.17
CA ILE A 60 4.65 0.76 8.44
C ILE A 60 3.82 1.97 8.86
N GLY A 61 3.71 2.25 10.16
CA GLY A 61 2.97 3.40 10.67
C GLY A 61 3.52 4.73 10.17
N LEU A 62 4.83 4.93 10.26
CA LEU A 62 5.52 6.13 9.77
C LEU A 62 5.41 6.25 8.24
N GLY A 63 5.61 5.16 7.50
CA GLY A 63 5.49 5.17 6.03
C GLY A 63 4.08 5.56 5.57
N THR A 64 3.06 5.02 6.23
CA THR A 64 1.64 5.34 5.94
C THR A 64 1.34 6.81 6.25
N TYR A 65 1.83 7.33 7.38
CA TYR A 65 1.64 8.72 7.76
C TYR A 65 2.32 9.70 6.79
N LEU A 66 3.55 9.40 6.36
CA LEU A 66 4.34 10.28 5.49
C LEU A 66 3.89 10.25 4.02
N GLY A 67 3.38 9.11 3.53
CA GLY A 67 3.17 8.87 2.09
C GLY A 67 1.76 8.45 1.65
N GLY A 68 0.85 8.17 2.58
CA GLY A 68 -0.44 7.52 2.29
C GLY A 68 -1.42 8.35 1.44
N TRP A 69 -1.25 9.67 1.37
CA TRP A 69 -2.22 10.60 0.76
C TRP A 69 -2.53 10.30 -0.72
N ARG A 70 -1.53 9.88 -1.50
CA ARG A 70 -1.73 9.50 -2.90
C ARG A 70 -2.61 8.27 -3.06
N ILE A 71 -2.39 7.27 -2.21
CA ILE A 71 -3.14 6.02 -2.22
C ILE A 71 -4.59 6.33 -1.82
N ILE A 72 -4.80 7.15 -0.79
CA ILE A 72 -6.13 7.58 -0.35
C ILE A 72 -6.89 8.26 -1.49
N ARG A 73 -6.26 9.16 -2.26
CA ARG A 73 -6.90 9.80 -3.43
C ARG A 73 -7.33 8.76 -4.47
N THR A 74 -6.39 7.90 -4.91
CA THR A 74 -6.66 6.92 -5.97
C THR A 74 -7.71 5.90 -5.53
N MET A 75 -7.67 5.42 -4.29
CA MET A 75 -8.60 4.41 -3.78
C MET A 75 -9.98 4.99 -3.42
N GLY A 76 -10.02 6.17 -2.80
CA GLY A 76 -11.26 6.77 -2.31
C GLY A 76 -12.11 7.43 -3.39
N LYS A 77 -11.48 7.87 -4.50
CA LYS A 77 -12.17 8.55 -5.60
C LYS A 77 -11.89 7.95 -6.99
N GLY A 78 -10.82 7.18 -7.14
CA GLY A 78 -10.39 6.69 -8.46
C GLY A 78 -11.05 5.39 -8.93
N LEU A 79 -11.70 4.62 -8.06
CA LEU A 79 -12.41 3.38 -8.45
C LEU A 79 -13.92 3.56 -8.60
N THR A 80 -14.58 4.08 -7.57
CA THR A 80 -16.04 4.31 -7.56
C THR A 80 -16.39 5.34 -6.49
N ASP A 81 -17.53 6.03 -6.64
CA ASP A 81 -17.99 6.99 -5.63
C ASP A 81 -18.70 6.27 -4.48
N ILE A 82 -18.03 6.26 -3.32
CA ILE A 82 -18.51 5.59 -2.11
C ILE A 82 -19.16 6.61 -1.17
N GLN A 83 -20.35 6.30 -0.65
CA GLN A 83 -20.96 7.02 0.47
C GLN A 83 -20.66 6.30 1.79
N SER A 84 -20.82 6.97 2.94
CA SER A 84 -20.45 6.40 4.25
C SER A 84 -20.99 4.98 4.53
N PRO A 85 -22.24 4.61 4.19
CA PRO A 85 -22.72 3.24 4.41
C PRO A 85 -21.96 2.18 3.59
N GLN A 86 -21.66 2.47 2.33
CA GLN A 86 -20.85 1.58 1.48
C GLN A 86 -19.40 1.53 1.93
N GLY A 87 -18.87 2.66 2.42
CA GLY A 87 -17.53 2.72 3.00
C GLY A 87 -17.43 1.82 4.22
N PHE A 88 -18.37 1.93 5.14
CA PHE A 88 -18.47 1.05 6.30
C PHE A 88 -18.57 -0.43 5.90
N ALA A 89 -19.43 -0.77 4.93
CA ALA A 89 -19.58 -2.14 4.46
C ALA A 89 -18.30 -2.70 3.83
N ALA A 90 -17.63 -1.91 2.97
CA ALA A 90 -16.37 -2.29 2.34
C ALA A 90 -15.24 -2.47 3.38
N GLU A 91 -15.13 -1.55 4.34
CA GLU A 91 -14.14 -1.59 5.41
C GLU A 91 -14.38 -2.77 6.36
N ALA A 92 -15.63 -3.04 6.73
CA ALA A 92 -15.97 -4.19 7.57
C ALA A 92 -15.64 -5.51 6.86
N ALA A 93 -16.06 -5.68 5.61
CA ALA A 93 -15.75 -6.88 4.83
C ALA A 93 -14.25 -7.09 4.66
N ALA A 94 -13.51 -6.02 4.33
CA ALA A 94 -12.06 -6.09 4.19
C ALA A 94 -11.38 -6.44 5.53
N THR A 95 -11.78 -5.79 6.62
CA THR A 95 -11.26 -6.07 7.98
C THR A 95 -11.45 -7.53 8.35
N THR A 96 -12.66 -8.07 8.17
CA THR A 96 -12.96 -9.47 8.49
C THR A 96 -12.05 -10.41 7.72
N VAL A 97 -11.95 -10.26 6.39
CA VAL A 97 -11.10 -11.11 5.56
C VAL A 97 -9.63 -11.00 5.96
N ILE A 98 -9.14 -9.77 6.21
CA ILE A 98 -7.73 -9.54 6.56
C ILE A 98 -7.40 -10.18 7.91
N LEU A 99 -8.22 -9.93 8.94
CA LEU A 99 -7.99 -10.47 10.28
C LEU A 99 -8.12 -12.00 10.31
N THR A 100 -9.13 -12.57 9.66
CA THR A 100 -9.30 -14.03 9.60
C THR A 100 -8.08 -14.69 8.95
N SER A 101 -7.61 -14.16 7.82
CA SER A 101 -6.43 -14.70 7.16
C SER A 101 -5.15 -14.51 7.98
N ALA A 102 -4.97 -13.36 8.63
CA ALA A 102 -3.84 -13.11 9.52
C ALA A 102 -3.84 -14.04 10.75
N HIS A 103 -5.03 -14.37 11.30
CA HIS A 103 -5.19 -15.35 12.36
C HIS A 103 -4.87 -16.78 11.90
N LEU A 104 -5.19 -17.12 10.65
CA LEU A 104 -4.85 -18.41 10.05
C LEU A 104 -3.38 -18.48 9.57
N GLY A 105 -2.63 -17.38 9.64
CA GLY A 105 -1.24 -17.31 9.19
C GLY A 105 -1.07 -17.26 7.68
N PHE A 106 -2.14 -16.99 6.92
CA PHE A 106 -2.07 -16.86 5.47
C PHE A 106 -1.69 -15.44 5.04
N ALA A 107 -0.67 -15.35 4.19
CA ALA A 107 -0.28 -14.10 3.56
C ALA A 107 -1.30 -13.70 2.48
N LEU A 108 -1.98 -12.58 2.70
CA LEU A 108 -2.90 -11.99 1.72
C LEU A 108 -2.44 -10.59 1.28
N SER A 109 -2.96 -10.14 0.14
CA SER A 109 -2.80 -8.76 -0.33
C SER A 109 -3.92 -7.86 0.20
N THR A 110 -3.59 -6.98 1.13
CA THR A 110 -4.54 -5.99 1.69
C THR A 110 -5.11 -5.08 0.61
N THR A 111 -4.30 -4.73 -0.40
CA THR A 111 -4.75 -3.87 -1.51
C THR A 111 -5.80 -4.56 -2.37
N GLN A 112 -5.68 -5.87 -2.65
CA GLN A 112 -6.67 -6.62 -3.42
C GLN A 112 -7.98 -6.76 -2.64
N VAL A 113 -7.90 -7.08 -1.34
CA VAL A 113 -9.08 -7.22 -0.49
C VAL A 113 -9.81 -5.89 -0.32
N CYS A 114 -9.10 -4.80 -0.01
CA CYS A 114 -9.72 -3.48 0.13
C CYS A 114 -10.30 -2.96 -1.21
N SER A 115 -9.58 -3.10 -2.32
CA SER A 115 -10.08 -2.70 -3.65
C SER A 115 -11.30 -3.52 -4.06
N GLY A 116 -11.29 -4.82 -3.80
CA GLY A 116 -12.40 -5.73 -4.06
C GLY A 116 -13.63 -5.38 -3.22
N GLY A 117 -13.44 -5.07 -1.93
CA GLY A 117 -14.51 -4.60 -1.04
C GLY A 117 -15.11 -3.28 -1.52
N ILE A 118 -14.27 -2.32 -1.93
CA ILE A 118 -14.70 -1.04 -2.50
C ILE A 118 -15.52 -1.25 -3.79
N LEU A 119 -15.02 -2.06 -4.71
CA LEU A 119 -15.71 -2.37 -5.97
C LEU A 119 -17.03 -3.09 -5.71
N GLY A 120 -17.04 -4.08 -4.83
CA GLY A 120 -18.24 -4.84 -4.46
C GLY A 120 -19.32 -3.96 -3.83
N ALA A 121 -18.94 -3.10 -2.88
CA ALA A 121 -19.86 -2.14 -2.27
C ALA A 121 -20.36 -1.07 -3.26
N GLY A 122 -19.52 -0.67 -4.22
CA GLY A 122 -19.89 0.24 -5.31
C GLY A 122 -20.92 -0.37 -6.26
N LEU A 123 -20.69 -1.60 -6.73
CA LEU A 123 -21.58 -2.32 -7.66
C LEU A 123 -22.99 -2.56 -7.08
N GLY A 124 -23.12 -2.64 -5.76
CA GLY A 124 -24.43 -2.78 -5.09
C GLY A 124 -25.36 -1.57 -5.22
N ARG A 125 -24.92 -0.44 -5.81
CA ARG A 125 -25.71 0.78 -5.96
C ARG A 125 -26.44 0.83 -7.31
N ARG A 126 -27.70 1.29 -7.30
CA ARG A 126 -28.42 1.71 -8.51
C ARG A 126 -27.67 2.91 -9.12
N LEU A 127 -27.22 2.81 -10.38
CA LEU A 127 -26.34 3.78 -11.05
C LEU A 127 -24.90 3.84 -10.46
N ALA A 128 -24.32 2.68 -10.16
CA ALA A 128 -22.91 2.58 -9.80
C ALA A 128 -22.01 2.97 -10.99
N GLU A 129 -21.26 4.05 -10.85
CA GLU A 129 -20.17 4.37 -11.76
C GLU A 129 -18.89 3.71 -11.24
N VAL A 130 -18.42 2.71 -11.99
CA VAL A 130 -17.14 2.03 -11.75
C VAL A 130 -16.18 2.43 -12.85
N ARG A 131 -15.00 2.90 -12.46
CA ARG A 131 -13.94 3.32 -13.38
C ARG A 131 -13.09 2.12 -13.77
N TRP A 132 -13.60 1.30 -14.69
CA TRP A 132 -12.96 0.06 -15.14
C TRP A 132 -11.54 0.27 -15.69
N GLY A 133 -11.25 1.43 -16.29
CA GLY A 133 -9.88 1.77 -16.72
C GLY A 133 -8.88 1.87 -15.57
N THR A 134 -9.30 2.33 -14.38
CA THR A 134 -8.45 2.34 -13.18
C THR A 134 -8.30 0.93 -12.63
N ALA A 135 -9.39 0.18 -12.52
CA ALA A 135 -9.35 -1.21 -12.05
C ALA A 135 -8.43 -2.09 -12.92
N GLY A 136 -8.53 -1.97 -14.26
CA GLY A 136 -7.66 -2.69 -15.20
C GLY A 136 -6.18 -2.33 -15.03
N ARG A 137 -5.85 -1.03 -14.89
CA ARG A 137 -4.48 -0.58 -14.59
C ARG A 137 -3.94 -1.19 -13.29
N MET A 138 -4.76 -1.33 -12.26
CA MET A 138 -4.39 -1.96 -10.99
C MET A 138 -4.09 -3.45 -11.15
N VAL A 139 -4.94 -4.19 -11.88
CA VAL A 139 -4.73 -5.62 -12.15
C VAL A 139 -3.42 -5.84 -12.90
N ILE A 140 -3.16 -5.05 -13.94
CA ILE A 140 -1.89 -5.11 -14.69
C ILE A 140 -0.72 -4.82 -13.75
N ALA A 141 -0.82 -3.78 -12.90
CA ALA A 141 0.22 -3.48 -11.92
C ALA A 141 0.47 -4.66 -10.97
N TRP A 142 -0.57 -5.30 -10.45
CA TRP A 142 -0.43 -6.49 -9.59
C TRP A 142 0.30 -7.63 -10.30
N LEU A 143 -0.06 -7.93 -11.54
CA LEU A 143 0.61 -8.99 -12.32
C LEU A 143 2.08 -8.66 -12.61
N VAL A 144 2.40 -7.40 -12.90
CA VAL A 144 3.78 -6.98 -13.20
C VAL A 144 4.65 -6.89 -11.94
N THR A 145 4.07 -6.60 -10.78
CA THR A 145 4.84 -6.45 -9.54
C THR A 145 5.57 -7.73 -9.11
N LEU A 146 4.99 -8.92 -9.30
CA LEU A 146 5.63 -10.18 -8.88
C LEU A 146 6.89 -10.51 -9.72
N PRO A 147 6.85 -10.51 -11.07
CA PRO A 147 8.04 -10.69 -11.89
C PRO A 147 9.10 -9.60 -11.64
N ALA A 148 8.68 -8.34 -11.50
CA ALA A 148 9.61 -7.25 -11.21
C ALA A 148 10.33 -7.46 -9.87
N ALA A 149 9.60 -7.85 -8.81
CA ALA A 149 10.18 -8.15 -7.51
C ALA A 149 11.14 -9.36 -7.59
N ALA A 150 10.78 -10.40 -8.33
CA ALA A 150 11.63 -11.57 -8.53
C ALA A 150 12.94 -11.22 -9.26
N LEU A 151 12.87 -10.38 -10.30
CA LEU A 151 14.05 -9.90 -11.02
C LEU A 151 14.95 -9.05 -10.13
N VAL A 152 14.40 -8.08 -9.42
CA VAL A 152 15.17 -7.22 -8.51
C VAL A 152 15.82 -8.05 -7.40
N GLY A 153 15.07 -8.98 -6.80
CA GLY A 153 15.58 -9.89 -5.78
C GLY A 153 16.69 -10.81 -6.32
N GLY A 154 16.48 -11.41 -7.49
CA GLY A 154 17.46 -12.29 -8.14
C GLY A 154 18.76 -11.58 -8.53
N VAL A 155 18.66 -10.36 -9.07
CA VAL A 155 19.83 -9.53 -9.36
C VAL A 155 20.57 -9.16 -8.08
N SER A 156 19.84 -8.72 -7.04
CA SER A 156 20.43 -8.37 -5.75
C SER A 156 21.16 -9.56 -5.13
N ALA A 157 20.55 -10.74 -5.14
CA ALA A 157 21.15 -11.97 -4.64
C ALA A 157 22.39 -12.38 -5.45
N SER A 158 22.36 -12.25 -6.77
CA SER A 158 23.51 -12.54 -7.63
C SER A 158 24.69 -11.60 -7.33
N VAL A 159 24.44 -10.30 -7.18
CA VAL A 159 25.47 -9.31 -6.85
C VAL A 159 26.10 -9.58 -5.48
N VAL A 160 25.28 -9.91 -4.48
CA VAL A 160 25.78 -10.26 -3.14
C VAL A 160 26.59 -11.56 -3.17
N LYS A 161 26.13 -12.58 -3.91
CA LYS A 161 26.83 -13.88 -4.00
C LYS A 161 28.23 -13.76 -4.63
N HIS A 162 28.39 -12.97 -5.69
CA HIS A 162 29.68 -12.81 -6.38
C HIS A 162 30.57 -11.73 -5.76
N GLY A 163 29.97 -10.69 -5.15
CA GLY A 163 30.68 -9.53 -4.61
C GLY A 163 30.90 -9.55 -3.10
N GLY A 164 30.37 -10.54 -2.37
CA GLY A 164 30.46 -10.63 -0.91
C GLY A 164 30.00 -9.33 -0.22
N THR A 165 30.75 -8.88 0.80
CA THR A 165 30.43 -7.64 1.55
C THR A 165 30.35 -6.41 0.66
N PHE A 166 31.22 -6.30 -0.36
CA PHE A 166 31.19 -5.18 -1.30
C PHE A 166 29.87 -5.17 -2.09
N GLY A 167 29.44 -6.35 -2.57
CA GLY A 167 28.14 -6.51 -3.22
C GLY A 167 26.97 -6.06 -2.35
N THR A 168 26.98 -6.40 -1.06
CA THR A 168 25.96 -5.95 -0.10
C THR A 168 25.93 -4.44 0.06
N VAL A 169 27.09 -3.79 0.19
CA VAL A 169 27.18 -2.32 0.30
C VAL A 169 26.67 -1.64 -0.96
N VAL A 170 27.03 -2.16 -2.15
CA VAL A 170 26.55 -1.62 -3.43
C VAL A 170 25.03 -1.70 -3.53
N ILE A 171 24.42 -2.85 -3.21
CA ILE A 171 22.96 -2.99 -3.24
C ILE A 171 22.28 -2.06 -2.22
N ALA A 172 22.83 -1.91 -1.01
CA ALA A 172 22.28 -1.00 0.00
C ALA A 172 22.31 0.46 -0.47
N LEU A 173 23.42 0.90 -1.08
CA LEU A 173 23.55 2.25 -1.63
C LEU A 173 22.60 2.48 -2.82
N CYS A 174 22.49 1.51 -3.73
CA CYS A 174 21.54 1.57 -4.83
C CYS A 174 20.10 1.65 -4.33
N ALA A 175 19.72 0.85 -3.34
CA ALA A 175 18.39 0.89 -2.73
C ALA A 175 18.10 2.26 -2.08
N ALA A 176 19.07 2.82 -1.35
CA ALA A 176 18.96 4.15 -0.75
C ALA A 176 18.82 5.26 -1.82
N ALA A 177 19.60 5.18 -2.90
CA ALA A 177 19.52 6.12 -4.02
C ALA A 177 18.17 6.05 -4.74
N VAL A 178 17.64 4.84 -4.97
CA VAL A 178 16.31 4.64 -5.56
C VAL A 178 15.22 5.18 -4.63
N ALA A 179 15.29 4.91 -3.32
CA ALA A 179 14.34 5.44 -2.35
C ALA A 179 14.37 6.98 -2.31
N ALA A 180 15.56 7.58 -2.28
CA ALA A 180 15.75 9.02 -2.33
C ALA A 180 15.19 9.61 -3.63
N PHE A 181 15.47 8.99 -4.77
CA PHE A 181 14.92 9.39 -6.07
C PHE A 181 13.40 9.35 -6.06
N ILE A 182 12.79 8.26 -5.56
CA ILE A 182 11.32 8.14 -5.46
C ILE A 182 10.76 9.25 -4.58
N VAL A 183 11.36 9.54 -3.42
CA VAL A 183 10.91 10.60 -2.51
C VAL A 183 11.05 11.99 -3.16
N LEU A 184 12.16 12.25 -3.86
CA LEU A 184 12.39 13.51 -4.56
C LEU A 184 11.45 13.70 -5.76
N ALA A 185 11.26 12.66 -6.57
CA ALA A 185 10.31 12.65 -7.68
C ALA A 185 8.87 12.83 -7.18
N SER A 186 8.54 12.19 -6.06
CA SER A 186 7.30 12.37 -5.31
C SER A 186 7.05 13.83 -4.96
N ARG A 187 8.06 14.61 -4.58
CA ARG A 187 7.85 16.02 -4.20
C ARG A 187 7.39 16.92 -5.35
N ARG A 188 7.49 16.49 -6.61
CA ARG A 188 7.11 17.29 -7.79
C ARG A 188 5.59 17.57 -7.87
N ASN A 189 4.76 16.59 -7.51
CA ASN A 189 3.29 16.73 -7.46
C ASN A 189 2.76 16.31 -6.08
N PRO A 190 2.83 17.19 -5.08
CA PRO A 190 2.47 16.84 -3.71
C PRO A 190 0.95 16.65 -3.55
N VAL A 191 0.57 15.47 -3.05
CA VAL A 191 -0.79 15.20 -2.56
C VAL A 191 -0.74 15.25 -1.04
N ARG A 192 -1.53 16.13 -0.44
CA ARG A 192 -1.56 16.43 1.00
C ARG A 192 -3.00 16.37 1.51
N ALA A 193 -3.18 16.44 2.82
CA ALA A 193 -4.50 16.33 3.46
C ALA A 193 -5.52 17.38 2.96
N ASP A 194 -5.05 18.58 2.63
CA ASP A 194 -5.85 19.70 2.11
C ASP A 194 -6.34 19.46 0.67
N ASN A 195 -5.58 18.73 -0.15
CA ASN A 195 -5.88 18.53 -1.57
C ASN A 195 -6.24 17.08 -1.93
N VAL A 196 -6.26 16.15 -0.97
CA VAL A 196 -6.47 14.71 -1.25
C VAL A 196 -7.79 14.46 -1.98
N ASN A 197 -8.82 15.26 -1.68
CA ASN A 197 -10.16 15.16 -2.27
C ASN A 197 -10.36 15.97 -3.56
N ALA A 198 -9.34 16.73 -4.02
CA ALA A 198 -9.47 17.65 -5.15
C ALA A 198 -9.44 16.97 -6.54
N GLY A 199 -9.12 15.68 -6.61
CA GLY A 199 -9.01 14.96 -7.88
C GLY A 199 -9.20 13.46 -7.70
N HIS A 200 -9.36 12.75 -8.83
CA HIS A 200 -9.63 11.31 -8.84
C HIS A 200 -8.40 10.47 -9.22
N GLU A 201 -7.38 11.10 -9.81
CA GLU A 201 -6.11 10.46 -10.15
C GLU A 201 -4.94 11.28 -9.60
N VAL A 202 -3.81 10.59 -9.41
CA VAL A 202 -2.53 11.23 -9.10
C VAL A 202 -1.79 11.44 -10.43
N THR A 203 -1.68 12.69 -10.87
CA THR A 203 -0.95 13.01 -12.10
C THR A 203 0.56 12.93 -11.85
N VAL A 204 1.26 12.15 -12.66
CA VAL A 204 2.73 11.99 -12.59
C VAL A 204 3.45 13.10 -13.39
N ARG A 205 2.74 13.74 -14.33
CA ARG A 205 3.26 14.80 -15.19
C ARG A 205 2.43 16.08 -14.97
N ALA A 206 3.09 17.22 -14.75
CA ALA A 206 2.40 18.52 -14.74
C ALA A 206 1.69 18.70 -16.09
N ALA A 207 0.41 19.09 -16.07
CA ALA A 207 -0.30 19.44 -17.29
C ALA A 207 0.45 20.62 -17.94
N VAL A 208 0.74 20.53 -19.24
CA VAL A 208 1.20 21.68 -20.01
C VAL A 208 0.06 22.70 -19.94
N PRO A 209 0.30 23.95 -19.48
CA PRO A 209 -0.76 24.95 -19.45
C PRO A 209 -1.23 25.17 -20.89
N THR A 210 -2.47 24.77 -21.18
CA THR A 210 -3.13 25.15 -22.42
C THR A 210 -3.45 26.62 -22.30
N THR A 211 -2.60 27.47 -22.91
CA THR A 211 -2.96 28.84 -23.24
C THR A 211 -4.16 28.75 -24.18
N VAL A 212 -5.36 28.85 -23.64
CA VAL A 212 -6.56 29.07 -24.45
C VAL A 212 -6.38 30.47 -25.00
N GLY A 213 -5.93 30.56 -26.25
CA GLY A 213 -5.91 31.82 -26.98
C GLY A 213 -7.33 32.34 -27.04
N THR A 214 -7.56 33.50 -26.43
CA THR A 214 -8.70 34.35 -26.72
C THR A 214 -8.60 34.73 -28.19
N VAL A 215 -9.42 34.09 -29.01
CA VAL A 215 -9.67 34.55 -30.38
C VAL A 215 -10.57 35.77 -30.25
N ALA A 216 -10.00 36.93 -30.59
CA ALA A 216 -10.71 38.20 -30.74
C ALA A 216 -11.55 38.20 -32.02
#